data_AF-A0A429RYG2-F1
#
_entry.id   AF-A0A429RYG2-F1
#
_cell.length_a   1.000
_cell.length_b   1.000
_cell.length_c   1.000
_cell.angle_alpha   90.00
_cell.angle_beta   90.00
_cell.angle_gamma   90.00
#
_symmetry.space_group_name_H-M   'P 1'
#
loop_
_entity.id
_entity.type
_entity.pdbx_description
1 polymer ?
#
loop_
_entity_poly.entity_id
_entity_poly.type
_entity_poly.pdbx_seq_one_letter_code
_entity_poly.pdbx_strand_id
1 'polypeptide(L)'
;MGIAITQEQQDLAAAVRGWAARHVPPDRVRALLDAPPRTGERPAWWDGLAAAGLLAPHLEGGTLLDLAVVVEEAARAALPGPFLPSSLASALLDRAGAAELAAALSAGTRIGAVALGPGTLTAAPAPGGGHLLDGLAPPVLGAGEADLVLLAAATPAGTRW
;
A
#
# COMPACT_ATOMS: atom_id res chain seq x y z
N MET A 1 13.92 -24.72 -2.35
CA MET A 1 12.91 -25.17 -3.33
C MET A 1 11.78 -24.17 -3.27
N GLY A 2 11.75 -23.23 -4.21
CA GLY A 2 10.70 -22.22 -4.28
C GLY A 2 9.47 -22.81 -4.97
N ILE A 3 8.29 -22.41 -4.51
CA ILE A 3 7.05 -22.62 -5.25
C ILE A 3 7.28 -21.97 -6.62
N ALA A 4 7.27 -22.74 -7.71
CA ALA A 4 7.68 -22.24 -9.02
C ALA A 4 6.69 -21.17 -9.51
N ILE A 5 7.17 -19.95 -9.72
CA ILE A 5 6.43 -18.86 -10.37
C ILE A 5 6.51 -19.01 -11.90
N THR A 6 5.52 -18.50 -12.63
CA THR A 6 5.45 -18.62 -14.10
C THR A 6 6.57 -17.83 -14.80
N GLN A 7 6.75 -18.03 -16.11
CA GLN A 7 7.74 -17.25 -16.87
C GLN A 7 7.39 -15.76 -16.86
N GLU A 8 6.11 -15.42 -17.00
CA GLU A 8 5.63 -14.03 -16.94
C GLU A 8 5.93 -13.39 -15.58
N GLN A 9 5.82 -14.16 -14.50
CA GLN A 9 6.17 -13.70 -13.16
C GLN A 9 7.68 -13.53 -12.97
N GLN A 10 8.51 -14.37 -13.60
CA GLN A 10 9.96 -14.19 -13.62
C GLN A 10 10.34 -12.93 -14.40
N ASP A 11 9.68 -12.67 -15.52
CA ASP A 11 9.90 -11.48 -16.33
C ASP A 11 9.46 -10.22 -15.59
N LEU A 12 8.31 -10.25 -14.90
CA LEU A 12 7.87 -9.20 -13.99
C LEU A 12 8.89 -8.94 -12.89
N ALA A 13 9.39 -9.99 -12.23
CA ALA A 13 10.41 -9.86 -11.20
C ALA A 13 11.68 -9.17 -11.74
N ALA A 14 12.14 -9.57 -12.93
CA ALA A 14 13.29 -8.96 -13.58
C ALA A 14 13.04 -7.48 -13.93
N ALA A 15 11.83 -7.15 -14.39
CA ALA A 15 11.42 -5.78 -14.70
C ALA A 15 11.41 -4.87 -13.46
N VAL A 16 10.80 -5.33 -12.36
CA VAL A 16 10.74 -4.59 -11.08
C VAL A 16 12.15 -4.39 -10.52
N ARG A 17 12.99 -5.43 -10.52
CA ARG A 17 14.38 -5.36 -10.07
C ARG A 17 15.18 -4.33 -10.87
N GLY A 18 15.05 -4.36 -12.21
CA GLY A 18 15.70 -3.41 -13.09
C GLY A 18 15.20 -1.98 -12.87
N TRP A 19 13.90 -1.80 -12.64
CA TRP A 19 13.31 -0.51 -12.32
C TRP A 19 13.87 0.04 -10.99
N ALA A 20 13.89 -0.78 -9.94
CA ALA A 20 14.37 -0.38 -8.62
C ALA A 20 15.86 -0.01 -8.64
N ALA A 21 16.69 -0.79 -9.34
CA ALA A 21 18.11 -0.49 -9.49
C ALA A 21 18.39 0.87 -10.14
N ARG A 22 17.50 1.34 -11.03
CA ARG A 22 17.64 2.65 -11.70
C ARG A 22 17.14 3.81 -10.86
N HIS A 23 16.03 3.63 -10.15
CA HIS A 23 15.33 4.74 -9.48
C HIS A 23 15.61 4.84 -7.98
N VAL A 24 15.98 3.72 -7.34
CA VAL A 24 16.19 3.62 -5.89
C VAL A 24 17.54 2.94 -5.62
N PRO A 25 18.67 3.60 -5.95
CA PRO A 25 19.97 3.00 -5.74
C PRO A 25 20.32 2.93 -4.23
N PRO A 26 21.13 1.95 -3.78
CA PRO A 26 21.33 1.67 -2.35
C PRO A 26 21.90 2.82 -1.52
N ASP A 27 22.71 3.69 -2.12
CA ASP A 27 23.24 4.91 -1.53
C ASP A 27 22.13 5.91 -1.15
N ARG A 28 21.10 6.04 -2.00
CA ARG A 28 19.92 6.87 -1.72
C ARG A 28 19.08 6.31 -0.58
N VAL A 29 18.91 4.98 -0.53
CA VAL A 29 18.20 4.32 0.57
C VAL A 29 18.92 4.56 1.89
N ARG A 30 20.25 4.40 1.92
CA ARG A 30 21.05 4.62 3.13
C ARG A 30 21.01 6.07 3.61
N ALA A 31 21.06 7.03 2.69
CA ALA A 31 20.98 8.45 3.03
C ALA A 31 19.66 8.84 3.73
N LEU A 32 18.58 8.05 3.58
CA LEU A 32 17.31 8.30 4.28
C LEU A 32 17.39 7.98 5.78
N LEU A 33 18.34 7.15 6.23
CA LEU A 33 18.52 6.84 7.65
C LEU A 33 18.98 8.05 8.46
N ASP A 34 19.70 8.97 7.81
CA ASP A 34 20.19 10.21 8.42
C ASP A 34 19.24 11.40 8.19
N ALA A 35 18.15 11.19 7.44
CA ALA A 35 17.19 12.23 7.11
C ALA A 35 16.03 12.27 8.14
N PRO A 36 15.43 13.45 8.39
CA PRO A 36 14.22 13.53 9.20
C PRO A 36 13.05 12.78 8.52
N PRO A 37 12.06 12.31 9.29
CA PRO A 37 10.84 11.72 8.74
C PRO A 37 10.15 12.67 7.75
N ARG A 38 9.72 12.13 6.61
CA ARG A 38 9.08 12.90 5.53
C ARG A 38 7.57 12.73 5.55
N THR A 39 6.96 13.00 6.69
CA THR A 39 5.50 12.93 6.87
C THR A 39 4.80 13.86 5.88
N GLY A 40 3.78 13.35 5.19
CA GLY A 40 3.01 14.09 4.19
C GLY A 40 3.69 14.20 2.82
N GLU A 41 4.91 13.69 2.65
CA GLU A 41 5.61 13.73 1.37
C GLU A 41 5.52 12.38 0.64
N ARG A 42 5.03 12.42 -0.59
CA ARG A 42 5.08 11.29 -1.51
C ARG A 42 6.54 10.99 -1.89
N PRO A 43 6.99 9.72 -1.88
CA PRO A 43 8.33 9.39 -2.36
C PRO A 43 8.54 9.77 -3.82
N ALA A 44 9.72 10.29 -4.16
CA ALA A 44 10.05 10.73 -5.52
C ALA A 44 9.93 9.62 -6.60
N TRP A 45 9.99 8.35 -6.18
CA TRP A 45 9.88 7.20 -7.07
C TRP A 45 8.42 6.80 -7.37
N TRP A 46 7.45 7.31 -6.61
CA TRP A 46 6.05 6.87 -6.60
C TRP A 46 5.38 6.98 -7.97
N ASP A 47 5.40 8.18 -8.57
CA ASP A 47 4.72 8.42 -9.84
C ASP A 47 5.35 7.61 -10.99
N GLY A 48 6.67 7.34 -10.92
CA GLY A 48 7.35 6.46 -11.87
C GLY A 48 6.95 5.00 -11.73
N LEU A 49 6.62 4.54 -10.52
CA LEU A 49 6.14 3.18 -10.27
C LEU A 49 4.66 3.04 -10.70
N ALA A 50 3.86 4.09 -10.49
CA ALA A 50 2.48 4.20 -10.98
C ALA A 50 2.43 4.13 -12.51
N ALA A 51 3.24 4.95 -13.19
CA ALA A 51 3.31 4.99 -14.65
C ALA A 51 3.79 3.66 -15.28
N ALA A 52 4.53 2.85 -14.51
CA ALA A 52 4.94 1.51 -14.91
C ALA A 52 3.88 0.43 -14.66
N GLY A 53 2.73 0.78 -14.05
CA GLY A 53 1.67 -0.18 -13.68
C GLY A 53 2.06 -1.10 -12.52
N LEU A 54 3.08 -0.72 -11.73
CA LEU A 54 3.66 -1.58 -10.70
C LEU A 54 3.11 -1.31 -9.29
N LEU A 55 2.30 -0.27 -9.09
CA LEU A 55 1.68 -0.01 -7.78
C LEU A 55 0.65 -1.07 -7.38
N ALA A 56 -0.18 -1.50 -8.34
CA ALA A 56 -1.23 -2.48 -8.09
C ALA A 56 -1.48 -3.35 -9.35
N PRO A 57 -0.52 -4.16 -9.81
CA PRO A 57 -0.66 -4.96 -11.04
C PRO A 57 -1.89 -5.89 -11.04
N HIS A 58 -2.33 -6.36 -9.87
CA HIS A 58 -3.58 -7.12 -9.69
C HIS A 58 -4.85 -6.37 -10.10
N LEU A 59 -4.83 -5.04 -10.15
CA LEU A 59 -5.93 -4.20 -10.64
C LEU A 59 -5.81 -3.87 -12.14
N GLU A 60 -4.62 -4.09 -12.71
CA GLU A 60 -4.29 -3.79 -14.11
C GLU A 60 -4.30 -5.07 -14.98
N GLY A 61 -5.18 -6.02 -14.64
CA GLY A 61 -5.34 -7.29 -15.36
C GLY A 61 -4.41 -8.42 -14.89
N GLY A 62 -3.57 -8.17 -13.90
CA GLY A 62 -2.79 -9.20 -13.22
C GLY A 62 -3.54 -9.89 -12.07
N THR A 63 -2.80 -10.58 -11.22
CA THR A 63 -3.28 -11.33 -10.07
C THR A 63 -2.62 -10.87 -8.77
N LEU A 64 -3.14 -11.32 -7.62
CA LEU A 64 -2.46 -11.11 -6.34
C LEU A 64 -1.07 -11.75 -6.28
N LEU A 65 -0.79 -12.80 -7.06
CA LEU A 65 0.56 -13.36 -7.16
C LEU A 65 1.51 -12.40 -7.88
N ASP A 66 1.03 -11.68 -8.90
CA ASP A 66 1.83 -10.67 -9.60
C ASP A 66 2.14 -9.49 -8.67
N LEU A 67 1.16 -9.06 -7.84
CA LEU A 67 1.42 -8.10 -6.77
C LEU A 67 2.47 -8.63 -5.78
N ALA A 68 2.38 -9.89 -5.37
CA ALA A 68 3.35 -10.50 -4.45
C ALA A 68 4.78 -10.51 -5.05
N VAL A 69 4.91 -10.75 -6.35
CA VAL A 69 6.20 -10.64 -7.06
C VAL A 69 6.77 -9.22 -6.99
N VAL A 70 5.94 -8.20 -7.25
CA VAL A 70 6.40 -6.80 -7.13
C VAL A 70 6.80 -6.46 -5.69
N VAL A 71 6.02 -6.92 -4.70
CA VAL A 71 6.34 -6.76 -3.26
C VAL A 71 7.66 -7.43 -2.90
N GLU A 72 7.92 -8.63 -3.39
CA GLU A 72 9.19 -9.32 -3.12
C GLU A 72 10.39 -8.53 -3.66
N GLU A 73 10.34 -8.09 -4.92
CA GLU A 73 11.46 -7.37 -5.53
C GLU A 73 11.61 -5.95 -4.97
N ALA A 74 10.52 -5.26 -4.64
CA ALA A 74 10.56 -3.99 -3.93
C ALA A 74 11.18 -4.12 -2.54
N ALA A 75 10.83 -5.18 -1.79
CA ALA A 75 11.42 -5.47 -0.49
C ALA A 75 12.90 -5.84 -0.61
N ARG A 76 13.28 -6.61 -1.64
CA ARG A 76 14.68 -6.95 -1.96
C ARG A 76 15.53 -5.71 -2.23
N ALA A 77 14.94 -4.70 -2.85
CA ALA A 77 15.58 -3.40 -3.07
C ALA A 77 15.51 -2.45 -1.85
N ALA A 78 14.87 -2.86 -0.75
CA ALA A 78 14.56 -2.02 0.39
C ALA A 78 13.88 -0.70 -0.01
N LEU A 79 12.88 -0.79 -0.91
CA LEU A 79 12.15 0.36 -1.42
C LEU A 79 11.57 1.19 -0.26
N PRO A 80 12.00 2.45 -0.07
CA PRO A 80 11.61 3.23 1.09
C PRO A 80 10.24 3.87 0.86
N GLY A 81 9.36 3.79 1.86
CA GLY A 81 8.07 4.48 1.84
C GLY A 81 6.87 3.53 1.85
N PRO A 82 5.68 4.00 1.43
CA PRO A 82 4.41 3.35 1.74
C PRO A 82 3.98 2.31 0.70
N PHE A 83 4.93 1.71 -0.05
CA PHE A 83 4.59 0.74 -1.09
C PHE A 83 3.80 -0.45 -0.53
N LEU A 84 4.36 -1.14 0.47
CA LEU A 84 3.70 -2.29 1.08
C LEU A 84 2.33 -1.96 1.72
N PRO A 85 2.18 -0.93 2.58
CA PRO A 85 0.87 -0.61 3.15
C PRO A 85 -0.15 -0.19 2.09
N SER A 86 0.27 0.49 1.02
CA SER A 86 -0.63 0.86 -0.08
C SER A 86 -1.05 -0.34 -0.93
N SER A 87 -0.13 -1.27 -1.20
CA SER A 87 -0.41 -2.55 -1.86
C SER A 87 -1.39 -3.42 -1.06
N LEU A 88 -1.30 -3.38 0.27
CA LEU A 88 -2.28 -4.04 1.14
C LEU A 88 -3.65 -3.35 1.06
N ALA A 89 -3.67 -2.02 1.09
CA ALA A 89 -4.90 -1.25 0.97
C ALA A 89 -5.62 -1.52 -0.37
N SER A 90 -4.89 -1.60 -1.49
CA SER A 90 -5.48 -1.90 -2.80
C SER A 90 -6.10 -3.28 -2.84
N ALA A 91 -5.44 -4.31 -2.30
CA ALA A 91 -5.98 -5.67 -2.26
C ALA A 91 -7.24 -5.78 -1.37
N LEU A 92 -7.31 -5.00 -0.28
CA LEU A 92 -8.49 -4.96 0.58
C LEU A 92 -9.67 -4.23 -0.08
N LEU A 93 -9.40 -3.11 -0.76
CA LEU A 93 -10.42 -2.33 -1.46
C LEU A 93 -10.99 -3.10 -2.66
N ASP A 94 -10.14 -3.79 -3.41
CA ASP A 94 -10.56 -4.68 -4.49
C ASP A 94 -11.54 -5.74 -3.98
N ARG A 95 -11.14 -6.45 -2.93
CA ARG A 95 -11.96 -7.49 -2.30
C ARG A 95 -13.25 -6.95 -1.67
N ALA A 96 -13.26 -5.68 -1.25
CA ALA A 96 -14.44 -5.00 -0.73
C ALA A 96 -15.37 -4.45 -1.84
N GLY A 97 -14.97 -4.51 -3.12
CA GLY A 97 -15.73 -3.94 -4.24
C GLY A 97 -15.66 -2.40 -4.30
N ALA A 98 -14.68 -1.77 -3.65
CA ALA A 98 -14.52 -0.32 -3.60
C ALA A 98 -13.72 0.18 -4.82
N ALA A 99 -14.28 -0.03 -6.02
CA ALA A 99 -13.58 0.13 -7.30
C ALA A 99 -12.94 1.51 -7.51
N GLU A 100 -13.64 2.60 -7.14
CA GLU A 100 -13.10 3.96 -7.30
C GLU A 100 -11.86 4.20 -6.43
N LEU A 101 -11.86 3.72 -5.18
CA LEU A 101 -10.72 3.85 -4.27
C LEU A 101 -9.56 2.95 -4.70
N ALA A 102 -9.86 1.72 -5.13
CA ALA A 102 -8.86 0.80 -5.66
C ALA A 102 -8.17 1.38 -6.91
N ALA A 103 -8.95 1.95 -7.84
CA ALA A 103 -8.43 2.60 -9.04
C ALA A 103 -7.54 3.82 -8.70
N ALA A 104 -7.92 4.61 -7.69
CA ALA A 104 -7.11 5.74 -7.23
C ALA A 104 -5.74 5.32 -6.69
N LEU A 105 -5.66 4.18 -6.00
CA LEU A 105 -4.40 3.59 -5.54
C LEU A 105 -3.59 3.03 -6.71
N SER A 106 -4.23 2.34 -7.66
CA SER A 106 -3.56 1.79 -8.85
C SER A 106 -2.90 2.90 -9.69
N ALA A 107 -3.65 3.98 -9.92
CA ALA A 107 -3.17 5.16 -10.64
C ALA A 107 -2.11 5.97 -9.88
N GLY A 108 -1.80 5.62 -8.62
CA GLY A 108 -0.87 6.36 -7.77
C GLY A 108 -1.35 7.75 -7.36
N THR A 109 -2.63 8.09 -7.59
CA THR A 109 -3.20 9.38 -7.19
C THR A 109 -3.39 9.50 -5.68
N ARG A 110 -3.53 8.36 -4.99
CA ARG A 110 -3.60 8.26 -3.53
C ARG A 110 -2.60 7.22 -3.01
N ILE A 111 -2.11 7.46 -1.79
CA ILE A 111 -1.36 6.49 -0.99
C ILE A 111 -2.29 5.87 0.04
N GLY A 112 -2.33 4.54 0.10
CA GLY A 112 -3.13 3.78 1.05
C GLY A 112 -2.33 3.33 2.26
N ALA A 113 -3.00 3.24 3.41
CA ALA A 113 -2.49 2.55 4.59
C ALA A 113 -3.61 1.79 5.31
N VAL A 114 -3.24 0.79 6.12
CA VAL A 114 -4.20 -0.13 6.76
C VAL A 114 -3.83 -0.34 8.22
N ALA A 115 -4.79 -0.10 9.12
CA ALA A 115 -4.68 -0.53 10.50
C ALA A 115 -5.02 -2.01 10.63
N LEU A 116 -4.11 -2.81 11.19
CA LEU A 116 -4.30 -4.25 11.39
C LEU A 116 -5.06 -4.54 12.70
N GLY A 117 -6.27 -4.01 12.79
CA GLY A 117 -7.17 -4.13 13.95
C GLY A 117 -7.69 -2.79 14.45
N PRO A 118 -8.65 -2.78 15.37
CA PRO A 118 -9.32 -1.55 15.79
C PRO A 118 -8.55 -0.73 16.84
N GLY A 119 -7.59 -1.32 17.54
CA GLY A 119 -7.00 -0.65 18.71
C GLY A 119 -8.09 -0.36 19.74
N THR A 120 -8.26 0.90 20.13
CA THR A 120 -9.39 1.35 20.95
C THR A 120 -10.46 2.09 20.16
N LEU A 121 -10.34 2.16 18.83
CA LEU A 121 -11.33 2.85 17.99
C LEU A 121 -12.71 2.21 18.10
N THR A 122 -13.70 3.07 18.32
CA THR A 122 -15.12 2.76 18.25
C THR A 122 -15.77 3.55 17.13
N ALA A 123 -16.85 3.01 16.57
CA ALA A 123 -17.64 3.68 15.54
C ALA A 123 -19.11 3.75 15.96
N ALA A 124 -19.65 4.97 16.02
CA ALA A 124 -21.06 5.23 16.27
C ALA A 124 -21.70 5.88 15.03
N PRO A 125 -22.94 5.53 14.64
CA PRO A 125 -23.63 6.18 13.53
C PRO A 125 -23.69 7.70 13.73
N ALA A 126 -23.34 8.47 12.69
CA ALA A 126 -23.35 9.93 12.74
C ALA A 126 -24.57 10.51 12.00
N PRO A 127 -25.10 11.67 12.44
CA PRO A 127 -26.09 12.42 11.67
C PRO A 127 -25.55 12.79 10.28
N GLY A 128 -26.34 12.59 9.23
CA GLY A 128 -25.92 12.83 7.85
C GLY A 128 -25.30 11.61 7.13
N GLY A 129 -25.22 10.48 7.82
CA GLY A 129 -24.64 9.24 7.29
C GLY A 129 -23.19 9.03 7.75
N GLY A 130 -22.69 7.81 7.60
CA GLY A 130 -21.36 7.45 8.06
C GLY A 130 -21.26 7.21 9.58
N HIS A 131 -20.04 7.31 10.10
CA HIS A 131 -19.72 7.01 11.51
C HIS A 131 -18.85 8.09 12.11
N LEU A 132 -19.11 8.43 13.37
CA LEU A 132 -18.15 9.11 14.23
C LEU A 132 -17.19 8.05 14.78
N LEU A 133 -15.89 8.26 14.53
CA LEU A 133 -14.83 7.45 15.09
C LEU A 133 -14.28 8.12 16.35
N ASP A 134 -14.15 7.35 17.44
CA ASP A 134 -13.57 7.81 18.70
C ASP A 134 -12.61 6.77 19.27
N GLY A 135 -11.43 7.22 19.74
CA GLY A 135 -10.38 6.37 20.30
C GLY A 135 -9.04 6.48 19.57
N LEU A 136 -8.20 5.46 19.73
CA LEU A 136 -6.85 5.39 19.16
C LEU A 136 -6.71 4.18 18.24
N ALA A 137 -6.31 4.43 17.00
CA ALA A 137 -5.89 3.39 16.08
C ALA A 137 -4.63 2.67 16.63
N PRO A 138 -4.39 1.39 16.28
CA PRO A 138 -3.09 0.78 16.49
C PRO A 138 -2.03 1.46 15.60
N PRO A 139 -0.72 1.16 15.76
CA PRO A 139 0.29 1.61 14.82
C PRO A 139 -0.08 1.26 13.36
N VAL A 140 -0.12 2.27 12.50
CA VAL A 140 -0.48 2.14 11.08
C VAL A 140 0.75 2.42 10.23
N LEU A 141 1.26 1.38 9.55
CA LEU A 141 2.42 1.50 8.67
C LEU A 141 2.08 2.42 7.49
N GLY A 142 2.95 3.41 7.24
CA GLY A 142 2.79 4.37 6.13
C GLY A 142 1.68 5.40 6.33
N ALA A 143 1.06 5.49 7.51
CA ALA A 143 0.01 6.49 7.75
C ALA A 143 0.50 7.94 7.67
N GLY A 144 1.80 8.17 7.90
CA GLY A 144 2.40 9.50 7.75
C GLY A 144 2.35 10.01 6.31
N GLU A 145 2.37 9.12 5.32
CA GLU A 145 2.32 9.46 3.89
C GLU A 145 0.95 9.19 3.24
N ALA A 146 0.00 8.60 3.97
CA ALA A 146 -1.24 8.11 3.39
C ALA A 146 -2.31 9.20 3.19
N ASP A 147 -2.95 9.17 2.03
CA ASP A 147 -4.15 9.95 1.70
C ASP A 147 -5.44 9.20 2.07
N LEU A 148 -5.33 7.87 2.21
CA LEU A 148 -6.43 6.97 2.53
C LEU A 148 -5.98 5.98 3.60
N VAL A 149 -6.66 5.99 4.75
CA VAL A 149 -6.40 5.04 5.83
C VAL A 149 -7.62 4.15 6.03
N LEU A 150 -7.42 2.84 5.88
CA LEU A 150 -8.44 1.83 6.19
C LEU A 150 -8.35 1.49 7.68
N LEU A 151 -9.42 1.76 8.41
CA LEU A 151 -9.51 1.59 9.85
C LEU A 151 -10.58 0.56 10.18
N ALA A 152 -10.23 -0.38 11.07
CA ALA A 152 -11.23 -1.14 11.78
C ALA A 152 -11.70 -0.34 13.00
N ALA A 153 -12.97 -0.46 13.37
CA ALA A 153 -13.52 0.13 14.58
C ALA A 153 -14.56 -0.80 15.22
N ALA A 154 -14.61 -0.83 16.55
CA ALA A 154 -15.59 -1.62 17.28
C ALA A 154 -16.96 -0.94 17.25
N THR A 155 -18.00 -1.72 16.99
CA THR A 155 -19.42 -1.31 17.14
C THR A 155 -20.15 -2.33 18.01
N PRO A 156 -21.36 -2.01 18.54
CA PRO A 156 -22.18 -3.00 19.25
C PRO A 156 -22.53 -4.23 18.40
N ALA A 157 -22.51 -4.13 17.07
CA ALA A 157 -22.81 -5.21 16.14
C ALA A 157 -21.56 -5.99 15.68
N GLY A 158 -20.37 -5.63 16.17
CA GLY A 158 -19.09 -6.20 15.77
C GLY A 158 -18.17 -5.19 15.10
N THR A 159 -17.04 -5.68 14.58
CA THR A 159 -16.04 -4.84 13.90
C THR A 159 -16.57 -4.32 12.58
N ARG A 160 -16.45 -3.01 12.37
CA ARG A 160 -16.71 -2.34 11.09
C ARG A 160 -15.39 -1.89 10.47
N TRP A 161 -15.30 -2.02 9.14
CA TRP A 161 -14.22 -1.52 8.30
C TRP A 161 -14.75 -0.42 7.39
#